data_AF-A0AAD6KGC4-F1
#
_entry.id   AF-A0AAD6KGC4-F1
#
_cell.length_a   1.000
_cell.length_b   1.000
_cell.length_c   1.000
_cell.angle_alpha   90.00
_cell.angle_beta   90.00
_cell.angle_gamma   90.00
#
_symmetry.space_group_name_H-M   'P 1'
#
loop_
_entity.id
_entity.type
_entity.pdbx_description
1 polymer ?
#
loop_
_entity_poly.entity_id
_entity_poly.type
_entity_poly.pdbx_seq_one_letter_code
_entity_poly.pdbx_strand_id
1 'polypeptide(L)'
;MASTSLRQQLSIMRQSFFDEGILDHEQVSYLETLENEDDPDFIENVFTLFLKVSTRYIDSIEKALETSPVDYPVMERMMYRLKGSSDR
;
A
#
# COMPACT_ATOMS: atom_id res chain seq x y z
N MET A 1 -13.86 -26.34 19.35
CA MET A 1 -13.19 -25.61 18.26
C MET A 1 -11.95 -24.98 18.87
N ALA A 2 -10.75 -25.41 18.47
CA ALA A 2 -9.52 -24.89 19.07
C ALA A 2 -9.39 -23.41 18.74
N SER A 3 -9.21 -22.53 19.75
CA SER A 3 -8.94 -21.13 19.49
C SER A 3 -7.56 -21.03 18.85
N THR A 4 -7.50 -20.67 17.57
CA THR A 4 -6.24 -20.36 16.88
C THR A 4 -5.58 -19.18 17.59
N SER A 5 -4.28 -19.30 17.85
CA SER A 5 -3.51 -18.22 18.47
C SER A 5 -3.51 -16.97 17.58
N LEU A 6 -3.34 -15.78 18.16
CA LEU A 6 -3.24 -14.53 17.38
C LEU A 6 -2.14 -14.60 16.32
N ARG A 7 -1.01 -15.26 16.62
CA ARG A 7 0.08 -15.48 15.65
C ARG A 7 -0.36 -16.33 14.45
N GLN A 8 -1.16 -17.37 14.68
CA GLN A 8 -1.73 -18.17 13.60
C GLN A 8 -2.73 -17.38 12.76
N GLN A 9 -3.59 -16.59 13.40
CA GLN A 9 -4.55 -15.74 12.68
C GLN A 9 -3.84 -14.71 11.79
N LEU A 10 -2.80 -14.04 12.32
CA LEU A 10 -1.97 -13.12 11.55
C LEU A 10 -1.25 -13.81 10.38
N SER A 11 -0.70 -15.00 10.60
CA SER A 11 -0.05 -15.77 9.53
C SER A 11 -1.03 -16.16 8.43
N ILE A 12 -2.25 -16.54 8.77
CA ILE A 12 -3.30 -16.88 7.79
C ILE A 12 -3.73 -15.64 7.01
N MET A 13 -3.96 -14.52 7.69
CA MET A 13 -4.35 -13.26 7.05
C MET A 13 -3.25 -12.74 6.11
N ARG A 14 -1.98 -12.76 6.55
CA ARG A 14 -0.85 -12.36 5.72
C ARG A 14 -0.75 -13.24 4.47
N GLN A 15 -0.95 -14.55 4.60
CA GLN A 15 -0.93 -15.45 3.45
C GLN A 15 -2.07 -15.14 2.46
N SER A 16 -3.28 -14.85 2.96
CA SER A 16 -4.40 -14.53 2.07
C SER A 16 -4.15 -13.27 1.23
N PHE A 17 -3.48 -12.25 1.79
CA PHE A 17 -3.12 -11.05 1.01
C PHE A 17 -2.21 -11.33 -0.17
N PHE A 18 -1.31 -12.31 -0.06
CA PHE A 18 -0.51 -12.75 -1.20
C PHE A 18 -1.29 -13.62 -2.17
N ASP A 19 -2.06 -14.59 -1.65
CA ASP A 19 -2.86 -15.50 -2.47
C ASP A 19 -3.90 -14.75 -3.32
N GLU A 20 -4.44 -13.64 -2.79
CA GLU A 20 -5.39 -12.75 -3.45
C GLU A 20 -4.70 -11.71 -4.38
N GLY A 21 -3.36 -11.65 -4.40
CA GLY A 21 -2.60 -10.70 -5.20
C GLY A 21 -2.68 -9.25 -4.73
N ILE A 22 -3.10 -9.02 -3.48
CA ILE A 22 -3.13 -7.68 -2.86
C ILE A 22 -1.70 -7.21 -2.55
N LEU A 23 -0.84 -8.14 -2.12
CA LEU A 23 0.58 -7.91 -1.87
C LEU A 23 1.42 -8.69 -2.87
N ASP A 24 2.50 -8.07 -3.33
CA ASP A 24 3.54 -8.75 -4.09
C ASP A 24 4.56 -9.40 -3.15
N HIS A 25 4.84 -10.69 -3.39
CA HIS A 25 5.75 -11.44 -2.55
C HIS A 25 7.17 -10.90 -2.57
N GLU A 26 7.70 -10.52 -3.74
CA GLU A 26 9.08 -10.06 -3.87
C GLU A 26 9.26 -8.70 -3.22
N GLN A 27 8.33 -7.77 -3.47
CA GLN A 27 8.33 -6.43 -2.91
C GLN A 27 8.25 -6.46 -1.37
N VAL A 28 7.26 -7.16 -0.80
CA VAL A 28 7.09 -7.20 0.66
C VAL A 28 8.25 -7.92 1.33
N SER A 29 8.73 -9.03 0.76
CA SER A 29 9.89 -9.74 1.31
C SER A 29 11.14 -8.85 1.32
N TYR A 30 11.35 -8.05 0.27
CA TYR A 30 12.44 -7.07 0.25
C TYR A 30 12.31 -6.03 1.35
N LEU A 31 11.12 -5.43 1.54
CA LEU A 31 10.88 -4.45 2.60
C LEU A 31 11.11 -5.05 4.00
N GLU A 32 10.68 -6.29 4.23
CA GLU A 32 10.94 -7.02 5.49
C GLU A 32 12.45 -7.18 5.76
N THR A 33 13.30 -7.27 4.73
CA THR A 33 14.77 -7.36 4.94
C THR A 33 15.43 -6.05 5.37
N LEU A 34 14.73 -4.92 5.21
CA LEU A 34 15.25 -3.60 5.58
C LEU A 34 14.99 -3.29 7.07
N GLU A 35 13.99 -3.93 7.66
CA GLU A 35 13.68 -3.82 9.09
C GLU A 35 14.76 -4.51 9.94
N ASN A 36 15.21 -3.84 11.00
CA ASN A 36 16.29 -4.32 11.86
C ASN A 36 16.20 -3.69 13.28
N GLU A 37 17.14 -4.02 14.16
CA GLU A 37 17.12 -3.55 15.56
C GLU A 37 17.20 -2.01 15.71
N ASP A 38 17.78 -1.30 14.74
CA ASP A 38 17.89 0.17 14.73
C ASP A 38 16.64 0.85 14.15
N ASP A 39 15.84 0.15 13.33
CA ASP A 39 14.56 0.61 12.77
C ASP A 39 13.53 -0.54 12.77
N PRO A 40 12.99 -0.90 13.95
CA PRO A 40 12.14 -2.08 14.12
C PRO A 40 10.72 -1.91 13.58
N ASP A 41 10.31 -0.68 13.26
CA ASP A 41 8.96 -0.36 12.77
C ASP A 41 8.99 0.03 11.27
N PHE A 42 10.09 -0.28 10.58
CA PHE A 42 10.31 0.15 9.20
C PHE A 42 9.14 -0.22 8.28
N ILE A 43 8.72 -1.49 8.29
CA ILE A 43 7.67 -1.95 7.38
C ILE A 43 6.33 -1.27 7.69
N GLU A 44 5.99 -1.15 8.98
CA GLU A 44 4.78 -0.47 9.43
C GLU A 44 4.77 0.99 8.97
N ASN A 45 5.91 1.68 9.09
CA ASN A 45 6.07 3.06 8.67
C ASN A 45 5.93 3.22 7.15
N VAL A 46 6.45 2.29 6.36
CA VAL A 46 6.31 2.28 4.89
C VAL A 46 4.83 2.13 4.50
N PHE A 47 4.13 1.13 5.03
CA PHE A 47 2.70 0.93 4.74
C PHE A 47 1.85 2.10 5.22
N THR A 48 2.13 2.64 6.41
CA THR A 48 1.44 3.82 6.95
C THR A 48 1.62 5.04 6.06
N LEU A 49 2.85 5.28 5.58
CA LEU A 49 3.14 6.36 4.65
C LEU A 49 2.43 6.15 3.31
N PHE A 50 2.47 4.93 2.77
CA PHE A 50 1.78 4.58 1.53
C PHE A 50 0.28 4.89 1.62
N LEU A 51 -0.42 4.40 2.65
CA LEU A 51 -1.86 4.63 2.86
C LEU A 51 -2.21 6.11 2.98
N LYS A 52 -1.36 6.89 3.66
CA LYS A 52 -1.54 8.35 3.81
C LYS A 52 -1.30 9.12 2.51
N VAL A 53 -0.39 8.66 1.67
CA VAL A 53 -0.03 9.32 0.41
C VAL A 53 -1.02 8.94 -0.69
N SER A 54 -1.37 7.66 -0.81
CA SER A 54 -2.28 7.14 -1.83
C SER A 54 -3.67 7.77 -1.73
N THR A 55 -4.22 7.91 -0.52
CA THR A 55 -5.50 8.60 -0.26
C THR A 55 -5.52 10.03 -0.79
N ARG A 56 -4.42 10.78 -0.67
CA ARG A 56 -4.32 12.14 -1.22
C ARG A 56 -4.29 12.17 -2.75
N TYR A 57 -3.64 11.18 -3.37
CA TYR A 57 -3.64 11.07 -4.83
C TYR A 57 -5.02 10.68 -5.36
N ILE A 58 -5.71 9.74 -4.70
CA ILE A 58 -7.08 9.35 -5.04
C ILE A 58 -8.02 10.55 -4.96
N ASP A 59 -8.01 11.29 -3.84
CA ASP A 59 -8.80 12.52 -3.68
C ASP A 59 -8.49 13.58 -4.76
N SER A 60 -7.21 13.72 -5.15
CA SER A 60 -6.83 14.64 -6.23
C SER A 60 -7.32 14.19 -7.61
N ILE A 61 -7.35 12.88 -7.87
CA ILE A 61 -7.89 12.30 -9.11
C ILE A 61 -9.41 12.51 -9.17
N GLU A 62 -10.11 12.23 -8.07
CA GLU A 62 -11.57 12.44 -7.95
C GLU A 62 -11.93 13.91 -8.22
N LYS A 63 -11.24 14.85 -7.56
CA LYS A 63 -11.45 16.29 -7.77
C LYS A 63 -11.19 16.73 -9.22
N ALA A 64 -10.17 16.17 -9.87
CA ALA A 64 -9.89 16.49 -11.27
C ALA A 64 -11.03 16.00 -12.19
N LEU A 65 -11.62 14.84 -11.90
CA LEU A 65 -12.76 14.29 -12.64
C LEU A 65 -14.06 15.09 -12.43
N GLU A 66 -14.20 15.80 -11.31
CA GLU A 66 -15.34 16.68 -11.05
C GLU A 66 -15.26 18.02 -11.82
N THR A 67 -14.10 18.38 -12.39
CA THR A 67 -13.94 19.61 -13.17
C THR A 67 -14.53 19.51 -14.58
N SER A 68 -15.07 20.62 -15.08
CA SER A 68 -15.60 20.72 -16.45
C SER A 68 -15.05 21.97 -17.16
N PRO A 69 -14.19 21.83 -18.18
CA PRO A 69 -13.67 20.57 -18.72
C PRO A 69 -12.70 19.88 -17.74
N VAL A 70 -12.57 18.55 -17.88
CA VAL A 70 -11.64 17.74 -17.07
C VAL A 70 -10.19 18.15 -17.36
N ASP A 71 -9.41 18.39 -16.31
CA ASP A 71 -7.96 18.61 -16.40
C ASP A 71 -7.20 17.27 -16.48
N TYR A 72 -7.15 16.69 -17.69
CA TYR A 72 -6.46 15.42 -17.93
C TYR A 72 -4.97 15.43 -17.55
N PRO A 73 -4.17 16.49 -17.85
CA PRO A 73 -2.77 16.54 -17.42
C PRO A 73 -2.57 16.45 -15.90
N VAL A 74 -3.44 17.08 -15.10
CA VAL A 74 -3.38 16.98 -13.65
C VAL A 74 -3.77 15.57 -13.19
N MET A 75 -4.84 15.02 -13.75
CA MET A 75 -5.30 13.65 -13.44
C MET A 75 -4.21 12.61 -13.74
N GLU A 76 -3.61 12.65 -14.94
CA GLU A 76 -2.56 11.73 -15.37
C GLU A 76 -1.34 11.79 -14.44
N ARG A 77 -0.93 13.00 -14.04
CA ARG A 77 0.18 13.19 -13.09
C ARG A 77 -0.10 12.52 -11.75
N MET A 78 -1.33 12.63 -11.24
CA MET A 78 -1.69 12.02 -9.95
C MET A 78 -1.81 10.50 -10.07
N MET A 79 -2.34 9.98 -11.18
CA MET A 79 -2.34 8.53 -11.46
C MET A 79 -0.91 7.97 -11.55
N TYR A 80 0.00 8.66 -12.23
CA TYR A 80 1.40 8.25 -12.32
C TYR A 80 2.07 8.20 -10.94
N ARG A 81 1.80 9.20 -10.08
CA ARG A 81 2.31 9.22 -8.70
C ARG A 81 1.74 8.11 -7.84
N LEU A 82 0.44 7.83 -7.97
CA LEU A 82 -0.22 6.73 -7.28
C LEU A 82 0.38 5.39 -7.69
N LYS A 83 0.51 5.13 -9.00
CA LYS A 83 1.19 3.95 -9.53
C LYS A 83 2.61 3.82 -8.98
N GLY A 84 3.40 4.88 -9.09
CA GLY A 84 4.79 4.88 -8.61
C GLY A 84 4.91 4.71 -7.09
N SER A 85 3.89 5.04 -6.30
CA SER A 85 3.88 4.74 -4.87
C SER A 85 3.45 3.31 -4.54
N SER A 86 2.72 2.63 -5.43
CA SER A 86 2.34 1.22 -5.27
C SER A 86 3.45 0.28 -5.73
N ASP A 87 4.21 0.67 -6.76
CA ASP A 87 5.33 -0.11 -7.31
C ASP A 87 6.63 0.00 -6.46
N ARG A 88 6.65 0.88 -5.45
CA ARG A 88 7.78 1.10 -4.53
C ARG A 88 7.49 0.40 -3.22
#